data_AF-A0A519M1Q3-F1
#
_entry.id   AF-A0A519M1Q3-F1
#
_cell.length_a   1.000
_cell.length_b   1.000
_cell.length_c   1.000
_cell.angle_alpha   90.00
_cell.angle_beta   90.00
_cell.angle_gamma   90.00
#
_symmetry.space_group_name_H-M   'P 1'
#
loop_
_entity.id
_entity.type
_entity.pdbx_description
1 polymer ?
#
loop_
_entity_poly.entity_id
_entity_poly.type
_entity_poly.pdbx_seq_one_letter_code
_entity_poly.pdbx_strand_id
1 'polypeptide(L)'
;ADLRGFTALSGSQPAAVVIAALNRCLSRLSEVVFKYRGSIDKFMGDSIMVLFGAPVASDDDVDRALMCAVEMQIAMRELNLAHLRERLPEVFLGIGVNTGTVMAGRFGSDVYSEYTVIGEAVNLASRIEALSLRGQVLISDTTYQRCWGLVSASAPMQVHVKGRTQPVSLRELIAIPSHKLKVPRQEFRRSHRVDARLPCLCQRMQDKIVVPHIVHGAIRDIGYHGLLVELIEPLEAHSEIKLEFELPLVDYRVADVYARVITVKQEGDEWVAGLEFTSISDECHAKVQMFVQLLVVH
;
A
#
# COMPACT_ATOMS: atom_id res chain seq x y z
N ALA A 1 2.94 -7.89 4.82
CA ALA A 1 1.74 -7.11 4.48
C ALA A 1 1.51 -6.10 5.59
N ASP A 2 0.98 -4.92 5.28
CA ASP A 2 0.90 -3.79 6.19
C ASP A 2 -0.43 -3.04 6.06
N LEU A 3 -1.00 -2.61 7.19
CA LEU A 3 -2.24 -1.84 7.20
C LEU A 3 -1.97 -0.38 6.85
N ARG A 4 -2.42 0.03 5.67
CA ARG A 4 -2.18 1.37 5.13
C ARG A 4 -2.92 2.44 5.91
N GLY A 5 -2.17 3.48 6.32
CA GLY A 5 -2.69 4.62 7.06
C GLY A 5 -3.03 4.31 8.52
N PHE A 6 -2.74 3.09 9.00
CA PHE A 6 -3.11 2.69 10.36
C PHE A 6 -2.36 3.48 11.44
N THR A 7 -1.08 3.79 11.21
CA THR A 7 -0.31 4.67 12.11
C THR A 7 -0.98 6.04 12.29
N ALA A 8 -1.45 6.68 11.22
CA ALA A 8 -2.14 7.98 11.32
C ALA A 8 -3.48 7.85 12.05
N LEU A 9 -4.23 6.80 11.74
CA LEU A 9 -5.49 6.46 12.40
C LEU A 9 -5.32 6.23 13.91
N SER A 10 -4.19 5.65 14.32
CA SER A 10 -3.89 5.42 15.74
C SER A 10 -3.70 6.71 16.54
N GLY A 11 -3.32 7.81 15.87
CA GLY A 11 -3.17 9.13 16.50
C GLY A 11 -4.45 9.95 16.57
N SER A 12 -5.45 9.65 15.74
CA SER A 12 -6.70 10.42 15.64
C SER A 12 -7.92 9.75 16.28
N GLN A 13 -7.81 8.50 16.75
CA GLN A 13 -8.92 7.72 17.30
C GLN A 13 -8.64 7.26 18.74
N PRO A 14 -9.67 7.00 19.57
CA PRO A 14 -9.48 6.45 20.90
C PRO A 14 -8.75 5.10 20.87
N ALA A 15 -7.76 4.89 21.76
CA ALA A 15 -6.92 3.69 21.76
C ALA A 15 -7.72 2.37 21.77
N ALA A 16 -8.84 2.31 22.51
CA ALA A 16 -9.71 1.13 22.55
C ALA A 16 -10.31 0.78 21.18
N VAL A 17 -10.68 1.79 20.38
CA VAL A 17 -11.23 1.61 19.03
C VAL A 17 -10.13 1.12 18.09
N VAL A 18 -8.95 1.72 18.18
CA VAL A 18 -7.76 1.35 17.37
C VAL A 18 -7.36 -0.10 17.63
N ILE A 19 -7.27 -0.50 18.91
CA ILE A 19 -6.92 -1.87 19.31
C ILE A 19 -7.99 -2.87 18.82
N ALA A 20 -9.28 -2.53 18.96
CA ALA A 20 -10.36 -3.38 18.48
C ALA A 20 -10.31 -3.58 16.96
N ALA A 21 -10.09 -2.51 16.19
CA ALA A 21 -9.94 -2.58 14.75
C ALA A 21 -8.71 -3.42 14.34
N LEU A 22 -7.56 -3.20 14.99
CA LEU A 22 -6.33 -3.96 14.73
C LEU A 22 -6.53 -5.45 14.99
N ASN A 23 -7.03 -5.81 16.17
CA ASN A 23 -7.22 -7.21 16.55
C ASN A 23 -8.18 -7.94 15.62
N ARG A 24 -9.23 -7.25 15.14
CA ARG A 24 -10.17 -7.82 14.18
C ARG A 24 -9.53 -8.05 12.81
N CYS A 25 -8.70 -7.10 12.34
CA CYS A 25 -7.91 -7.26 11.12
C CYS A 25 -6.94 -8.44 11.27
N LEU A 26 -6.10 -8.45 12.30
CA LEU A 26 -5.11 -9.49 12.51
C LEU A 26 -5.74 -10.88 12.66
N SER A 27 -6.87 -10.99 13.36
CA SER A 27 -7.61 -12.25 13.48
C SER A 27 -8.07 -12.75 12.11
N ARG A 28 -8.71 -11.88 11.32
CA ARG A 28 -9.22 -12.24 9.99
C ARG A 28 -8.10 -12.60 9.01
N LEU A 29 -7.00 -11.85 9.04
CA LEU A 29 -5.81 -12.15 8.22
C LEU A 29 -5.17 -13.48 8.63
N SER A 30 -5.13 -13.78 9.93
CA SER A 30 -4.58 -15.05 10.44
C SER A 30 -5.39 -16.23 9.93
N GLU A 31 -6.73 -16.17 9.96
CA GLU A 31 -7.60 -17.22 9.42
C GLU A 31 -7.28 -17.54 7.95
N VAL A 32 -7.05 -16.51 7.13
CA VAL A 32 -6.67 -16.68 5.72
C VAL A 32 -5.30 -17.34 5.60
N VAL A 33 -4.31 -16.89 6.39
CA VAL A 33 -2.97 -17.50 6.40
C VAL A 33 -3.04 -18.99 6.74
N PHE A 34 -3.77 -19.35 7.79
CA PHE A 34 -3.97 -20.75 8.19
C PHE A 34 -4.68 -21.57 7.12
N LYS A 35 -5.72 -21.02 6.47
CA LYS A 35 -6.42 -21.68 5.35
C LYS A 35 -5.47 -22.07 4.22
N TYR A 36 -4.51 -21.22 3.90
CA TYR A 36 -3.50 -21.47 2.87
C TYR A 36 -2.24 -22.16 3.40
N ARG A 37 -2.26 -22.66 4.65
CA ARG A 37 -1.14 -23.36 5.31
C ARG A 37 0.15 -22.54 5.33
N GLY A 38 0.03 -21.21 5.39
CA GLY A 38 1.15 -20.31 5.66
C GLY A 38 1.49 -20.30 7.14
N SER A 39 2.74 -19.94 7.46
CA SER A 39 3.18 -19.76 8.85
C SER A 39 3.33 -18.28 9.15
N ILE A 40 2.63 -17.76 10.16
CA ILE A 40 2.83 -16.39 10.62
C ILE A 40 4.17 -16.37 11.36
N ASP A 41 5.12 -15.60 10.85
CA ASP A 41 6.42 -15.44 11.47
C ASP A 41 6.34 -14.47 12.66
N LYS A 42 5.80 -13.27 12.40
CA LYS A 42 5.55 -12.27 13.44
C LYS A 42 4.54 -11.20 13.01
N PHE A 43 3.96 -10.56 14.02
CA PHE A 43 3.29 -9.27 13.91
C PHE A 43 4.26 -8.17 14.30
N MET A 44 4.26 -7.06 13.56
CA MET A 44 5.12 -5.90 13.78
C MET A 44 4.26 -4.64 13.81
N GLY A 45 3.52 -4.45 14.90
CA GLY A 45 2.51 -3.38 14.98
C GLY A 45 1.33 -3.67 14.05
N ASP A 46 1.22 -2.88 12.99
CA ASP A 46 0.21 -2.97 11.91
C ASP A 46 0.63 -3.86 10.73
N SER A 47 1.82 -4.45 10.79
CA SER A 47 2.35 -5.36 9.78
C SER A 47 2.27 -6.84 10.19
N ILE A 48 2.05 -7.72 9.21
CA ILE A 48 2.11 -9.18 9.32
C ILE A 48 3.13 -9.75 8.35
N MET A 49 4.04 -10.59 8.85
CA MET A 49 4.96 -11.39 8.04
C MET A 49 4.53 -12.85 8.00
N VAL A 50 4.42 -13.40 6.79
CA VAL A 50 3.93 -14.76 6.54
C VAL A 50 4.92 -15.51 5.67
N LEU A 51 5.20 -16.76 6.03
CA LEU A 51 6.12 -17.65 5.36
C LEU A 51 5.38 -18.78 4.66
N PHE A 52 5.84 -19.07 3.45
CA PHE A 52 5.52 -20.27 2.69
C PHE A 52 6.88 -20.85 2.29
N GLY A 53 7.15 -22.11 2.64
CA GLY A 53 8.48 -22.70 2.52
C GLY A 53 9.23 -22.93 3.84
N ALA A 54 8.71 -22.40 4.96
CA ALA A 54 9.27 -22.61 6.29
C ALA A 54 8.14 -22.72 7.33
N PRO A 55 8.25 -23.62 8.34
CA PRO A 55 9.36 -24.55 8.57
C PRO A 55 9.38 -25.75 7.62
N VAL A 56 8.30 -25.97 6.89
CA VAL A 56 8.16 -27.07 5.92
C VAL A 56 7.90 -26.47 4.54
N ALA A 57 8.66 -26.93 3.55
CA ALA A 57 8.52 -26.52 2.16
C ALA A 57 7.62 -27.46 1.37
N SER A 58 7.00 -26.94 0.32
CA SER A 58 6.15 -27.67 -0.61
C SER A 58 6.24 -27.05 -2.00
N ASP A 59 6.05 -27.85 -3.05
CA ASP A 59 6.18 -27.36 -4.43
C ASP A 59 5.15 -26.27 -4.77
N ASP A 60 4.01 -26.25 -4.07
CA ASP A 60 2.92 -25.29 -4.22
C ASP A 60 3.05 -24.02 -3.36
N ASP A 61 4.20 -23.80 -2.68
CA ASP A 61 4.40 -22.69 -1.74
C ASP A 61 4.09 -21.32 -2.36
N VAL A 62 4.56 -21.09 -3.60
CA VAL A 62 4.32 -19.84 -4.32
C VAL A 62 2.83 -19.66 -4.62
N ASP A 63 2.17 -20.71 -5.10
CA ASP A 63 0.75 -20.67 -5.45
C ASP A 63 -0.10 -20.37 -4.22
N ARG A 64 0.20 -21.04 -3.09
CA ARG A 64 -0.47 -20.79 -1.80
C ARG A 64 -0.23 -19.38 -1.29
N ALA A 65 0.99 -18.85 -1.41
CA ALA A 65 1.31 -17.49 -1.01
C ALA A 65 0.48 -16.46 -1.80
N LEU A 66 0.35 -16.66 -3.12
CA LEU A 66 -0.38 -15.75 -4.00
C LEU A 66 -1.89 -15.84 -3.76
N MET A 67 -2.45 -17.04 -3.62
CA MET A 67 -3.87 -17.21 -3.28
C MET A 67 -4.19 -16.62 -1.90
N CYS A 68 -3.31 -16.81 -0.92
CA CYS A 68 -3.40 -16.18 0.40
C CYS A 68 -3.43 -14.65 0.29
N ALA A 69 -2.50 -14.06 -0.47
CA ALA A 69 -2.44 -12.62 -0.65
C ALA A 69 -3.73 -12.05 -1.29
N VAL A 70 -4.27 -12.72 -2.31
CA VAL A 70 -5.53 -12.31 -2.94
C VAL A 70 -6.71 -12.43 -1.96
N GLU A 71 -6.80 -13.52 -1.21
CA GLU A 71 -7.88 -13.68 -0.23
C GLU A 71 -7.76 -12.75 0.97
N MET A 72 -6.56 -12.37 1.40
CA MET A 72 -6.38 -11.33 2.41
C MET A 72 -6.99 -10.01 1.93
N GLN A 73 -6.81 -9.64 0.66
CA GLN A 73 -7.44 -8.44 0.10
C GLN A 73 -8.97 -8.55 0.02
N ILE A 74 -9.50 -9.73 -0.33
CA ILE A 74 -10.95 -10.00 -0.32
C ILE A 74 -11.52 -9.88 1.09
N ALA A 75 -10.85 -10.50 2.07
CA ALA A 75 -11.26 -10.49 3.47
C ALA A 75 -11.24 -9.07 4.06
N MET A 76 -10.26 -8.24 3.71
CA MET A 76 -10.21 -6.84 4.13
C MET A 76 -11.35 -6.01 3.54
N ARG A 77 -11.74 -6.26 2.29
CA ARG A 77 -12.93 -5.61 1.70
C ARG A 77 -14.20 -5.98 2.45
N GLU A 78 -14.39 -7.27 2.76
CA GLU A 78 -15.53 -7.74 3.55
C GLU A 78 -15.54 -7.12 4.95
N LEU A 79 -14.37 -7.01 5.56
CA LEU A 79 -14.21 -6.41 6.88
C LEU A 79 -14.57 -4.91 6.87
N ASN A 80 -14.13 -4.15 5.86
CA ASN A 80 -14.48 -2.74 5.73
C ASN A 80 -15.98 -2.52 5.52
N LEU A 81 -16.68 -3.41 4.82
CA LEU A 81 -18.14 -3.35 4.72
C LEU A 81 -18.83 -3.53 6.09
N ALA A 82 -18.26 -4.37 6.96
CA ALA A 82 -18.74 -4.50 8.33
C ALA A 82 -18.39 -3.26 9.17
N HIS A 83 -17.16 -2.75 9.06
CA HIS A 83 -16.73 -1.53 9.74
C HIS A 83 -17.64 -0.35 9.43
N LEU A 84 -18.03 -0.17 8.16
CA LEU A 84 -18.95 0.88 7.74
C LEU A 84 -20.30 0.82 8.48
N ARG A 85 -20.86 -0.39 8.68
CA ARG A 85 -22.12 -0.58 9.42
C ARG A 85 -21.97 -0.28 10.90
N GLU A 86 -20.77 -0.51 11.44
CA GLU A 86 -20.43 -0.35 12.85
C GLU A 86 -19.82 1.03 13.17
N ARG A 87 -19.68 1.91 12.16
CA ARG A 87 -19.00 3.20 12.27
C ARG A 87 -17.55 3.10 12.76
N LEU A 88 -16.89 1.99 12.42
CA LEU A 88 -15.46 1.83 12.59
C LEU A 88 -14.74 2.35 11.33
N PRO A 89 -13.50 2.84 11.48
CA PRO A 89 -12.75 3.33 10.34
C PRO A 89 -12.37 2.19 9.39
N GLU A 90 -12.30 2.51 8.10
CA GLU A 90 -11.84 1.58 7.07
C GLU A 90 -10.33 1.35 7.20
N VAL A 91 -9.90 0.11 6.99
CA VAL A 91 -8.50 -0.28 7.04
C VAL A 91 -8.12 -0.97 5.74
N PHE A 92 -7.04 -0.52 5.11
CA PHE A 92 -6.60 -1.06 3.83
C PHE A 92 -5.30 -1.83 4.00
N LEU A 93 -5.04 -2.79 3.11
CA LEU A 93 -3.85 -3.63 3.17
C LEU A 93 -2.98 -3.40 1.94
N GLY A 94 -1.68 -3.22 2.17
CA GLY A 94 -0.64 -3.34 1.14
C GLY A 94 0.10 -4.67 1.30
N ILE A 95 0.28 -5.42 0.22
CA ILE A 95 0.97 -6.71 0.24
C ILE A 95 2.14 -6.68 -0.74
N GLY A 96 3.31 -7.11 -0.26
CA GLY A 96 4.46 -7.47 -1.08
C GLY A 96 4.78 -8.95 -0.93
N VAL A 97 5.01 -9.64 -2.04
CA VAL A 97 5.42 -11.05 -2.09
C VAL A 97 6.74 -11.17 -2.81
N ASN A 98 7.67 -11.90 -2.21
CA ASN A 98 8.97 -12.21 -2.80
C ASN A 98 9.33 -13.68 -2.55
N THR A 99 10.01 -14.28 -3.52
CA THR A 99 10.56 -15.63 -3.42
C THR A 99 12.07 -15.57 -3.51
N GLY A 100 12.77 -16.21 -2.57
CA GLY A 100 14.22 -16.26 -2.57
C GLY A 100 14.76 -17.12 -1.43
N THR A 101 16.08 -17.34 -1.44
CA THR A 101 16.77 -18.09 -0.41
C THR A 101 16.88 -17.28 0.88
N VAL A 102 16.58 -17.93 2.01
CA VAL A 102 16.65 -17.35 3.35
C VAL A 102 17.31 -18.34 4.30
N MET A 103 17.84 -17.85 5.42
CA MET A 103 18.20 -18.70 6.54
C MET A 103 17.00 -18.80 7.47
N ALA A 104 16.47 -19.99 7.67
CA ALA A 104 15.35 -20.27 8.55
C ALA A 104 15.84 -21.07 9.76
N GLY A 105 15.45 -20.68 10.97
CA GLY A 105 15.90 -21.35 12.17
C GLY A 105 15.46 -20.65 13.44
N ARG A 106 15.84 -21.23 14.58
CA ARG A 106 15.66 -20.60 15.88
C ARG A 106 16.84 -19.66 16.13
N PHE A 107 16.59 -18.36 16.17
CA PHE A 107 17.60 -17.32 16.40
C PHE A 107 17.35 -16.67 17.76
N GLY A 108 18.42 -16.41 18.51
CA GLY A 108 18.33 -15.77 19.83
C GLY A 108 19.46 -16.19 20.77
N SER A 109 19.22 -16.00 22.06
CA SER A 109 20.08 -16.46 23.16
C SER A 109 19.41 -17.60 23.93
N ASP A 110 20.10 -18.11 24.95
CA ASP A 110 19.54 -19.10 25.87
C ASP A 110 18.31 -18.59 26.64
N VAL A 111 18.16 -17.26 26.76
CA VAL A 111 17.06 -16.62 27.49
C VAL A 111 15.84 -16.37 26.59
N TYR A 112 16.07 -16.04 25.32
CA TYR A 112 15.01 -15.73 24.37
C TYR A 112 15.39 -16.14 22.97
N SER A 113 14.52 -16.91 22.32
CA SER A 113 14.70 -17.28 20.92
C SER A 113 13.37 -17.39 20.18
N GLU A 114 13.40 -17.02 18.91
CA GLU A 114 12.26 -17.12 17.98
C GLU A 114 12.65 -18.00 16.79
N TYR A 115 11.72 -18.82 16.30
CA TYR A 115 11.86 -19.36 14.95
C TYR A 115 11.54 -18.25 13.97
N THR A 116 12.51 -17.85 13.15
CA THR A 116 12.34 -16.75 12.19
C THR A 116 13.19 -17.00 10.95
N VAL A 117 12.92 -16.23 9.90
CA VAL A 117 13.78 -16.15 8.70
C VAL A 117 14.61 -14.87 8.70
N ILE A 118 15.84 -14.97 8.19
CA ILE A 118 16.72 -13.82 7.94
C ILE A 118 17.34 -13.92 6.54
N GLY A 119 17.59 -12.77 5.92
CA GLY A 119 18.29 -12.71 4.63
C GLY A 119 17.80 -11.58 3.73
N GLU A 120 18.50 -11.38 2.62
CA GLU A 120 18.19 -10.33 1.66
C GLU A 120 16.78 -10.47 1.06
N ALA A 121 16.32 -11.71 0.83
CA ALA A 121 15.00 -11.97 0.28
C ALA A 121 13.86 -11.52 1.24
N VAL A 122 14.07 -11.59 2.55
CA VAL A 122 13.12 -11.10 3.57
C VAL A 122 13.06 -9.58 3.53
N ASN A 123 14.21 -8.93 3.48
CA ASN A 123 14.30 -7.46 3.37
C ASN A 123 13.66 -6.95 2.08
N LEU A 124 13.87 -7.66 0.96
CA LEU A 124 13.23 -7.32 -0.31
C LEU A 124 11.70 -7.45 -0.22
N ALA A 125 11.17 -8.49 0.43
CA ALA A 125 9.73 -8.63 0.64
C ALA A 125 9.13 -7.42 1.37
N SER A 126 9.76 -6.94 2.44
CA SER A 126 9.33 -5.74 3.16
C SER A 126 9.41 -4.48 2.30
N ARG A 127 10.44 -4.33 1.45
CA ARG A 127 10.55 -3.18 0.54
C ARG A 127 9.49 -3.18 -0.56
N ILE A 128 9.19 -4.36 -1.11
CA ILE A 128 8.11 -4.53 -2.09
C ILE A 128 6.76 -4.22 -1.44
N GLU A 129 6.55 -4.72 -0.23
CA GLU A 129 5.37 -4.39 0.55
C GLU A 129 5.29 -2.88 0.70
N ALA A 130 6.34 -2.21 1.19
CA ALA A 130 6.34 -0.77 1.39
C ALA A 130 5.98 0.03 0.13
N LEU A 131 6.26 -0.47 -1.07
CA LEU A 131 5.91 0.13 -2.37
C LEU A 131 4.45 -0.07 -2.79
N SER A 132 3.77 -1.09 -2.25
CA SER A 132 2.38 -1.38 -2.58
C SER A 132 1.41 -0.32 -2.06
N LEU A 133 0.35 -0.03 -2.82
CA LEU A 133 -0.70 0.90 -2.42
C LEU A 133 -1.84 0.17 -1.69
N ARG A 134 -2.86 0.93 -1.31
CA ARG A 134 -4.08 0.41 -0.69
C ARG A 134 -4.73 -0.63 -1.61
N GLY A 135 -4.96 -1.84 -1.10
CA GLY A 135 -5.60 -2.90 -1.87
C GLY A 135 -4.70 -3.57 -2.91
N GLN A 136 -3.41 -3.22 -2.99
CA GLN A 136 -2.49 -3.81 -3.95
C GLN A 136 -1.78 -5.05 -3.43
N VAL A 137 -1.44 -5.94 -4.36
CA VAL A 137 -0.50 -7.03 -4.17
C VAL A 137 0.61 -6.87 -5.19
N LEU A 138 1.81 -6.51 -4.73
CA LEU A 138 3.01 -6.46 -5.56
C LEU A 138 3.81 -7.75 -5.41
N ILE A 139 4.28 -8.28 -6.53
CA ILE A 139 5.10 -9.48 -6.58
C ILE A 139 6.44 -9.17 -7.25
N SER A 140 7.51 -9.78 -6.74
CA SER A 140 8.84 -9.71 -7.39
C SER A 140 8.87 -10.51 -8.69
N ASP A 141 9.84 -10.22 -9.55
CA ASP A 141 10.09 -11.01 -10.75
C ASP A 141 10.42 -12.48 -10.42
N THR A 142 11.14 -12.74 -9.32
CA THR A 142 11.47 -14.12 -8.90
C THR A 142 10.24 -14.92 -8.48
N THR A 143 9.25 -14.27 -7.87
CA THR A 143 7.94 -14.88 -7.61
C THR A 143 7.17 -15.10 -8.92
N TYR A 144 7.11 -14.08 -9.79
CA TYR A 144 6.39 -14.16 -11.06
C TYR A 144 6.91 -15.27 -11.98
N GLN A 145 8.23 -15.45 -12.08
CA GLN A 145 8.84 -16.52 -12.88
C GLN A 145 8.38 -17.93 -12.49
N ARG A 146 7.93 -18.13 -11.24
CA ARG A 146 7.41 -19.41 -10.75
C ARG A 146 5.91 -19.61 -10.97
N CYS A 147 5.17 -18.54 -11.25
CA CYS A 147 3.71 -18.56 -11.32
C CYS A 147 3.12 -17.89 -12.58
N TRP A 148 3.93 -17.52 -13.57
CA TRP A 148 3.49 -16.71 -14.73
C TRP A 148 2.35 -17.36 -15.53
N GLY A 149 2.28 -18.69 -15.59
CA GLY A 149 1.19 -19.43 -16.24
C GLY A 149 -0.10 -19.52 -15.41
N LEU A 150 -0.02 -19.21 -14.11
CA LEU A 150 -1.13 -19.30 -13.16
C LEU A 150 -1.83 -17.95 -12.95
N VAL A 151 -1.09 -16.84 -13.06
CA VAL A 151 -1.56 -15.52 -12.65
C VAL A 151 -1.78 -14.55 -13.81
N SER A 152 -2.75 -13.65 -13.64
CA SER A 152 -2.84 -12.41 -14.39
C SER A 152 -2.13 -11.31 -13.60
N ALA A 153 -1.10 -10.69 -14.19
CA ALA A 153 -0.34 -9.62 -13.58
C ALA A 153 -0.21 -8.41 -14.53
N SER A 154 0.14 -7.25 -13.99
CA SER A 154 0.45 -6.05 -14.79
C SER A 154 1.72 -6.23 -15.64
N ALA A 155 1.95 -5.25 -16.53
CA ALA A 155 3.27 -5.02 -17.09
C ALA A 155 4.31 -4.81 -15.96
N PRO A 156 5.59 -5.17 -16.19
CA PRO A 156 6.62 -4.99 -15.19
C PRO A 156 6.90 -3.51 -14.97
N MET A 157 7.10 -3.12 -13.71
CA MET A 157 7.58 -1.80 -13.30
C MET A 157 8.97 -1.94 -12.68
N GLN A 158 9.91 -1.09 -13.10
CA GLN A 158 11.28 -1.07 -12.58
C GLN A 158 11.36 -0.06 -11.43
N VAL A 159 11.83 -0.53 -10.27
CA VAL A 159 11.90 0.30 -9.07
C VAL A 159 13.26 0.18 -8.41
N HIS A 160 13.84 1.31 -8.03
CA HIS A 160 15.05 1.32 -7.22
C HIS A 160 14.69 1.15 -5.75
N VAL A 161 15.27 0.15 -5.11
CA VAL A 161 15.09 -0.09 -3.68
C VAL A 161 16.41 0.16 -2.95
N LYS A 162 16.33 0.84 -1.79
CA LYS A 162 17.51 1.17 -0.97
C LYS A 162 18.39 -0.06 -0.75
N GLY A 163 19.70 0.05 -0.93
CA GLY A 163 20.64 -1.06 -0.70
C GLY A 163 20.73 -2.10 -1.82
N ARG A 164 20.14 -1.86 -2.99
CA ARG A 164 20.46 -2.56 -4.23
C ARG A 164 20.97 -1.57 -5.29
N THR A 165 21.97 -2.00 -6.05
CA THR A 165 22.54 -1.21 -7.15
C THR A 165 21.74 -1.31 -8.44
N GLN A 166 21.07 -2.45 -8.66
CA GLN A 166 20.21 -2.67 -9.82
C GLN A 166 18.73 -2.48 -9.45
N PRO A 167 17.91 -1.96 -10.38
CA PRO A 167 16.47 -1.86 -10.18
C PRO A 167 15.85 -3.26 -10.04
N VAL A 168 14.75 -3.32 -9.29
CA VAL A 168 13.95 -4.53 -9.12
C VAL A 168 12.70 -4.39 -10.00
N SER A 169 12.45 -5.43 -10.80
CA SER A 169 11.22 -5.57 -11.57
C SER A 169 10.10 -6.11 -10.68
N LEU A 170 9.02 -5.34 -10.55
CA LEU A 170 7.82 -5.70 -9.81
C LEU A 170 6.61 -5.77 -10.74
N ARG A 171 5.58 -6.51 -10.33
CA ARG A 171 4.29 -6.57 -11.02
C ARG A 171 3.15 -6.49 -10.01
N GLU A 172 2.05 -5.88 -10.40
CA GLU A 172 0.81 -5.96 -9.64
C GLU A 172 0.11 -7.27 -9.99
N LEU A 173 -0.16 -8.11 -8.97
CA LEU A 173 -1.00 -9.28 -9.13
C LEU A 173 -2.47 -8.84 -9.25
N ILE A 174 -3.14 -9.24 -10.33
CA ILE A 174 -4.52 -8.84 -10.62
C ILE A 174 -5.50 -9.97 -10.31
N ALA A 175 -5.17 -11.20 -10.74
CA ALA A 175 -6.06 -12.35 -10.58
C ALA A 175 -5.31 -13.68 -10.68
N ILE A 176 -5.96 -14.73 -10.20
CA ILE A 176 -5.60 -16.14 -10.38
C ILE A 176 -6.81 -16.83 -11.02
N PRO A 177 -6.90 -16.82 -12.37
CA PRO A 177 -8.13 -17.21 -13.08
C PRO A 177 -8.59 -18.65 -12.81
N SER A 178 -7.66 -19.60 -12.73
CA SER A 178 -7.95 -21.02 -12.46
C SER A 178 -8.65 -21.24 -11.12
N HIS A 179 -8.39 -20.39 -10.14
CA HIS A 179 -8.99 -20.44 -8.80
C HIS A 179 -10.16 -19.45 -8.63
N LYS A 180 -10.56 -18.73 -9.69
CA LYS A 180 -11.58 -17.67 -9.65
C LYS A 180 -11.29 -16.59 -8.60
N LEU A 181 -10.02 -16.40 -8.26
CA LEU A 181 -9.58 -15.37 -7.33
C LEU A 181 -9.18 -14.12 -8.11
N LYS A 182 -9.62 -12.97 -7.63
CA LYS A 182 -9.30 -11.67 -8.21
C LYS A 182 -9.06 -10.69 -7.08
N VAL A 183 -7.94 -9.96 -7.15
CA VAL A 183 -7.71 -8.86 -6.21
C VAL A 183 -8.85 -7.87 -6.40
N PRO A 184 -9.64 -7.57 -5.35
CA PRO A 184 -10.73 -6.63 -5.46
C PRO A 184 -10.19 -5.32 -6.01
N ARG A 185 -10.65 -4.93 -7.21
CA ARG A 185 -10.41 -3.58 -7.69
C ARG A 185 -11.14 -2.66 -6.74
N GLN A 186 -10.38 -2.00 -5.89
CA GLN A 186 -10.88 -0.94 -5.06
C GLN A 186 -11.40 0.17 -5.98
N GLU A 187 -12.69 0.52 -5.86
CA GLU A 187 -13.37 1.57 -6.65
C GLU A 187 -12.64 2.91 -6.63
N PHE A 188 -11.70 3.05 -5.70
CA PHE A 188 -10.75 4.12 -5.52
C PHE A 188 -10.07 4.57 -6.82
N ARG A 189 -9.75 3.63 -7.74
CA ARG A 189 -9.18 3.93 -9.08
C ARG A 189 -10.20 4.44 -10.12
N ARG A 190 -11.48 4.49 -9.77
CA ARG A 190 -12.61 5.01 -10.58
C ARG A 190 -13.39 6.11 -9.84
N SER A 191 -12.85 6.66 -8.76
CA SER A 191 -13.44 7.82 -8.10
C SER A 191 -13.62 8.96 -9.12
N HIS A 192 -14.67 9.77 -8.95
CA HIS A 192 -14.82 10.98 -9.75
C HIS A 192 -13.56 11.83 -9.59
N ARG A 193 -12.98 12.23 -10.73
CA ARG A 193 -11.88 13.19 -10.79
C ARG A 193 -12.41 14.45 -11.43
N VAL A 194 -12.12 15.59 -10.82
CA VAL A 194 -12.56 16.91 -11.27
C VAL A 194 -11.33 17.77 -11.53
N ASP A 195 -11.37 18.58 -12.59
CA ASP A 195 -10.39 19.64 -12.81
C ASP A 195 -10.54 20.67 -11.68
N ALA A 196 -9.44 21.03 -11.03
CA ALA A 196 -9.46 21.90 -9.86
C ALA A 196 -8.49 23.08 -9.93
N ARG A 197 -7.37 22.94 -10.67
CA ARG A 197 -6.32 23.96 -10.85
C ARG A 197 -5.93 24.68 -9.55
N LEU A 198 -5.64 23.91 -8.51
CA LEU A 198 -5.32 24.44 -7.18
C LEU A 198 -3.80 24.48 -6.96
N PRO A 199 -3.22 25.53 -6.39
CA PRO A 199 -1.82 25.52 -5.99
C PRO A 199 -1.59 24.46 -4.90
N CYS A 200 -0.45 23.76 -4.96
CA CYS A 200 -0.04 22.81 -3.93
C CYS A 200 1.46 22.87 -3.65
N LEU A 201 1.83 22.45 -2.44
CA LEU A 201 3.20 22.23 -2.01
C LEU A 201 3.43 20.73 -1.82
N CYS A 202 4.49 20.22 -2.42
CA CYS A 202 4.94 18.84 -2.25
C CYS A 202 6.28 18.83 -1.51
N GLN A 203 6.36 18.17 -0.36
CA GLN A 203 7.59 17.97 0.38
C GLN A 203 8.02 16.52 0.27
N ARG A 204 9.27 16.28 -0.14
CA ARG A 204 9.79 14.92 -0.25
C ARG A 204 9.96 14.29 1.13
N MET A 205 9.78 12.97 1.20
CA MET A 205 10.13 12.18 2.38
C MET A 205 11.34 11.29 2.10
N GLN A 206 12.23 11.19 3.08
CA GLN A 206 13.34 10.25 3.08
C GLN A 206 13.37 9.51 4.42
N ASP A 207 13.31 8.18 4.38
CA ASP A 207 13.33 7.34 5.59
C ASP A 207 12.28 7.77 6.66
N LYS A 208 11.06 8.13 6.21
CA LYS A 208 9.94 8.66 7.03
C LYS A 208 10.14 10.06 7.62
N ILE A 209 11.21 10.76 7.22
CA ILE A 209 11.49 12.14 7.62
C ILE A 209 11.14 13.08 6.47
N VAL A 210 10.41 14.16 6.76
CA VAL A 210 10.14 15.22 5.78
C VAL A 210 11.43 16.02 5.57
N VAL A 211 11.94 16.03 4.34
CA VAL A 211 13.12 16.84 4.01
C VAL A 211 12.70 18.28 3.72
N PRO A 212 13.54 19.30 4.04
CA PRO A 212 13.20 20.72 3.91
C PRO A 212 13.12 21.23 2.46
N HIS A 213 13.05 20.34 1.47
CA HIS A 213 12.93 20.68 0.06
C HIS A 213 11.46 20.67 -0.35
N ILE A 214 10.95 21.85 -0.72
CA ILE A 214 9.57 22.08 -1.13
C ILE A 214 9.54 22.23 -2.65
N VAL A 215 8.74 21.39 -3.29
CA VAL A 215 8.42 21.46 -4.71
C VAL A 215 7.07 22.15 -4.85
N HIS A 216 7.02 23.25 -5.59
CA HIS A 216 5.77 23.93 -5.91
C HIS A 216 5.11 23.28 -7.13
N GLY A 217 3.79 23.13 -7.08
CA GLY A 217 3.02 22.60 -8.19
C GLY A 217 1.58 23.10 -8.21
N ALA A 218 0.84 22.66 -9.22
CA ALA A 218 -0.58 22.89 -9.36
C ALA A 218 -1.31 21.56 -9.51
N ILE A 219 -2.34 21.32 -8.70
CA ILE A 219 -3.27 20.21 -8.84
C ILE A 219 -4.11 20.47 -10.08
N ARG A 220 -3.82 19.72 -11.14
CA ARG A 220 -4.62 19.71 -12.37
C ARG A 220 -5.96 19.04 -12.11
N ASP A 221 -5.95 17.85 -11.52
CA ASP A 221 -7.18 17.17 -11.13
C ASP A 221 -7.09 16.54 -9.73
N ILE A 222 -8.24 16.43 -9.09
CA ILE A 222 -8.41 15.83 -7.76
C ILE A 222 -9.49 14.77 -7.80
N GLY A 223 -9.18 13.60 -7.25
CA GLY A 223 -10.16 12.57 -6.92
C GLY A 223 -10.17 12.28 -5.43
N TYR A 224 -11.05 11.38 -5.00
CA TYR A 224 -11.19 11.05 -3.57
C TYR A 224 -9.90 10.48 -2.95
N HIS A 225 -9.02 9.90 -3.76
CA HIS A 225 -7.86 9.14 -3.27
C HIS A 225 -6.53 9.56 -3.88
N GLY A 226 -6.51 10.66 -4.63
CA GLY A 226 -5.28 11.07 -5.29
C GLY A 226 -5.45 12.32 -6.13
N LEU A 227 -4.32 12.76 -6.67
CA LEU A 227 -4.17 14.01 -7.39
C LEU A 227 -3.43 13.76 -8.70
N LEU A 228 -3.64 14.60 -9.69
CA LEU A 228 -2.73 14.77 -10.81
C LEU A 228 -2.14 16.17 -10.66
N VAL A 229 -0.83 16.27 -10.52
CA VAL A 229 -0.15 17.54 -10.28
C VAL A 229 0.80 17.87 -11.42
N GLU A 230 0.81 19.15 -11.80
CA GLU A 230 1.79 19.78 -12.68
C GLU A 230 2.89 20.42 -11.81
N LEU A 231 4.14 20.18 -12.17
CA LEU A 231 5.32 20.52 -11.38
C LEU A 231 6.41 21.08 -12.29
N ILE A 232 7.18 22.03 -11.78
CA ILE A 232 8.30 22.62 -12.52
C ILE A 232 9.53 21.70 -12.50
N GLU A 233 9.64 20.83 -11.49
CA GLU A 233 10.72 19.86 -11.32
C GLU A 233 10.16 18.45 -11.06
N PRO A 234 10.88 17.39 -11.47
CA PRO A 234 10.38 16.03 -11.35
C PRO A 234 10.38 15.54 -9.91
N LEU A 235 9.31 14.85 -9.52
CA LEU A 235 9.33 13.98 -8.35
C LEU A 235 9.92 12.61 -8.70
N GLU A 236 10.46 11.92 -7.70
CA GLU A 236 10.94 10.55 -7.88
C GLU A 236 9.77 9.57 -7.89
N ALA A 237 9.69 8.73 -8.93
CA ALA A 237 8.66 7.69 -9.01
C ALA A 237 8.71 6.78 -7.78
N HIS A 238 7.54 6.46 -7.24
CA HIS A 238 7.31 5.67 -6.02
C HIS A 238 7.83 6.27 -4.71
N SER A 239 8.38 7.49 -4.74
CA SER A 239 8.68 8.22 -3.51
C SER A 239 7.40 8.60 -2.76
N GLU A 240 7.51 8.71 -1.44
CA GLU A 240 6.46 9.25 -0.59
C GLU A 240 6.70 10.76 -0.39
N ILE A 241 5.62 11.52 -0.45
CA ILE A 241 5.62 12.98 -0.31
C ILE A 241 4.55 13.40 0.68
N LYS A 242 4.80 14.51 1.37
CA LYS A 242 3.81 15.25 2.14
C LYS A 242 3.21 16.34 1.25
N LEU A 243 1.90 16.51 1.31
CA LEU A 243 1.13 17.46 0.52
C LEU A 243 0.51 18.54 1.40
N GLU A 244 0.54 19.77 0.91
CA GLU A 244 -0.27 20.88 1.43
C GLU A 244 -0.98 21.61 0.29
N PHE A 245 -2.27 21.89 0.45
CA PHE A 245 -3.07 22.66 -0.50
C PHE A 245 -4.36 23.17 0.17
N GLU A 246 -5.09 24.06 -0.48
CA GLU A 246 -6.37 24.56 0.01
C GLU A 246 -7.53 24.02 -0.83
N LEU A 247 -8.69 23.82 -0.19
CA LEU A 247 -9.95 23.44 -0.82
C LEU A 247 -10.95 24.59 -0.63
N PRO A 248 -10.98 25.59 -1.53
CA PRO A 248 -11.70 26.84 -1.31
C PRO A 248 -13.22 26.68 -1.13
N LEU A 249 -13.84 25.73 -1.86
CA LEU A 249 -15.29 25.51 -1.82
C LEU A 249 -15.80 24.95 -0.48
N VAL A 250 -14.90 24.41 0.35
CA VAL A 250 -15.24 23.83 1.66
C VAL A 250 -14.47 24.49 2.81
N ASP A 251 -13.83 25.62 2.53
CA ASP A 251 -13.00 26.42 3.45
C ASP A 251 -12.09 25.54 4.33
N TYR A 252 -11.27 24.73 3.66
CA TYR A 252 -10.43 23.75 4.35
C TYR A 252 -9.01 23.75 3.80
N ARG A 253 -8.04 23.88 4.72
CA ARG A 253 -6.62 23.69 4.40
C ARG A 253 -6.24 22.23 4.60
N VAL A 254 -5.84 21.58 3.52
CA VAL A 254 -5.26 20.25 3.56
C VAL A 254 -3.81 20.35 3.98
N ALA A 255 -3.50 19.77 5.12
CA ALA A 255 -2.15 19.62 5.65
C ALA A 255 -1.98 18.21 6.23
N ASP A 256 -0.74 17.75 6.37
CA ASP A 256 -0.39 16.41 6.90
C ASP A 256 -1.00 15.24 6.12
N VAL A 257 -1.24 15.44 4.81
CA VAL A 257 -1.60 14.39 3.88
C VAL A 257 -0.35 13.83 3.22
N TYR A 258 -0.26 12.51 3.13
CA TYR A 258 0.84 11.81 2.50
C TYR A 258 0.35 11.09 1.26
N ALA A 259 1.16 11.16 0.21
CA ALA A 259 0.87 10.50 -1.06
C ALA A 259 2.10 9.82 -1.62
N ARG A 260 1.86 8.80 -2.45
CA ARG A 260 2.89 8.16 -3.24
C ARG A 260 2.83 8.64 -4.68
N VAL A 261 4.00 8.88 -5.24
CA VAL A 261 4.16 9.20 -6.67
C VAL A 261 3.99 7.92 -7.48
N ILE A 262 2.90 7.80 -8.24
CA ILE A 262 2.56 6.58 -9.00
C ILE A 262 3.11 6.64 -10.42
N THR A 263 2.98 7.81 -11.05
CA THR A 263 3.46 8.05 -12.40
C THR A 263 4.13 9.41 -12.45
N VAL A 264 5.17 9.52 -13.27
CA VAL A 264 5.85 10.79 -13.57
C VAL A 264 6.09 10.80 -15.08
N LYS A 265 5.66 11.87 -15.74
CA LYS A 265 5.85 12.08 -17.16
C LYS A 265 6.25 13.53 -17.41
N GLN A 266 7.13 13.74 -18.38
CA GLN A 266 7.44 15.09 -18.84
C GLN A 266 6.44 15.49 -19.94
N GLU A 267 5.81 16.64 -19.79
CA GLU A 267 4.91 17.24 -20.79
C GLU A 267 5.42 18.66 -21.11
N GLY A 268 6.20 18.79 -22.20
CA GLY A 268 6.87 20.04 -22.54
C GLY A 268 7.98 20.38 -21.54
N ASP A 269 7.93 21.58 -20.98
CA ASP A 269 8.87 22.07 -19.96
C ASP A 269 8.43 21.72 -18.52
N GLU A 270 7.25 21.10 -18.36
CA GLU A 270 6.66 20.74 -17.08
C GLU A 270 6.65 19.22 -16.85
N TRP A 271 6.45 18.85 -15.60
CA TRP A 271 6.33 17.46 -15.14
C TRP A 271 4.93 17.21 -14.61
N VAL A 272 4.30 16.15 -15.11
CA VAL A 272 3.01 15.69 -14.61
C VAL A 272 3.23 14.45 -13.76
N ALA A 273 2.78 14.53 -12.50
CA ALA A 273 2.85 13.42 -11.55
C ALA A 273 1.46 12.99 -11.10
N GLY A 274 1.16 11.70 -11.25
CA GLY A 274 -0.02 11.07 -10.66
C GLY A 274 0.29 10.64 -9.23
N LEU A 275 -0.47 11.13 -8.26
CA LEU A 275 -0.29 10.90 -6.84
C LEU A 275 -1.46 10.10 -6.26
N GLU A 276 -1.19 9.17 -5.35
CA GLU A 276 -2.23 8.43 -4.61
C GLU A 276 -2.02 8.59 -3.10
N PHE A 277 -3.07 8.95 -2.36
CA PHE A 277 -3.00 9.18 -0.91
C PHE A 277 -2.65 7.88 -0.17
N THR A 278 -1.53 7.88 0.54
CA THR A 278 -1.11 6.78 1.41
C THR A 278 -1.65 6.96 2.81
N SER A 279 -1.68 8.20 3.32
CA SER A 279 -2.21 8.57 4.63
C SER A 279 -2.97 9.89 4.57
N ILE A 280 -4.21 9.88 5.07
CA ILE A 280 -5.14 11.01 5.12
C ILE A 280 -6.09 10.77 6.30
N SER A 281 -6.40 11.82 7.07
CA SER A 281 -7.35 11.73 8.18
C SER A 281 -8.79 11.59 7.66
N ASP A 282 -9.69 11.02 8.46
CA ASP A 282 -11.11 10.86 8.08
C ASP A 282 -11.78 12.21 7.78
N GLU A 283 -11.47 13.24 8.57
CA GLU A 283 -11.95 14.60 8.35
C GLU A 283 -11.45 15.18 7.02
N CYS A 284 -10.15 15.10 6.76
CA CYS A 284 -9.56 15.61 5.53
C CYS A 284 -10.10 14.85 4.31
N HIS A 285 -10.23 13.53 4.41
CA HIS A 285 -10.81 12.71 3.36
C HIS A 285 -12.27 13.07 3.07
N ALA A 286 -13.08 13.29 4.11
CA ALA A 286 -14.46 13.76 3.96
C ALA A 286 -14.53 15.14 3.28
N LYS A 287 -13.61 16.06 3.60
CA LYS A 287 -13.50 17.38 2.95
C LYS A 287 -13.11 17.28 1.48
N VAL A 288 -12.16 16.41 1.14
CA VAL A 288 -11.79 16.10 -0.26
C VAL A 288 -12.99 15.54 -1.01
N GLN A 289 -13.72 14.57 -0.43
CA GLN A 289 -14.91 13.99 -1.04
C GLN A 289 -16.00 15.04 -1.29
N MET A 290 -16.28 15.89 -0.29
CA MET A 290 -17.24 16.98 -0.41
C MET A 290 -16.83 17.97 -1.51
N PHE A 291 -15.56 18.37 -1.55
CA PHE A 291 -15.04 19.27 -2.58
C PHE A 291 -15.20 18.70 -3.99
N VAL A 292 -14.81 17.45 -4.20
CA VAL A 292 -14.97 16.76 -5.49
C VAL A 292 -16.45 16.67 -5.87
N GLN A 293 -17.33 16.31 -4.94
CA GLN A 293 -18.78 16.23 -5.20
C GLN A 293 -19.38 17.58 -5.61
N LEU A 294 -18.97 18.69 -4.98
CA LEU A 294 -19.44 20.03 -5.34
C LEU A 294 -19.04 20.42 -6.78
N LEU A 295 -17.90 19.93 -7.27
CA LEU A 295 -17.42 20.19 -8.62
C LEU A 295 -18.00 19.25 -9.68
N VAL A 296 -18.46 18.04 -9.33
CA VAL A 296 -19.12 17.12 -10.28
C VAL A 296 -20.53 17.61 -10.68
N VAL A 297 -21.16 18.46 -9.86
CA VAL A 297 -22.54 18.95 -10.06
C VAL A 297 -22.60 20.17 -11.02
N HIS A 298 -21.46 20.63 -11.52
CA HIS A 298 -21.34 21.76 -12.46
C HIS A 298 -20.58 21.37 -13.73
#